data_AF-A0A346AF13-F1
#
_entry.id   AF-A0A346AF13-F1
#
_cell.length_a   1.000
_cell.length_b   1.000
_cell.length_c   1.000
_cell.angle_alpha   90.00
_cell.angle_beta   90.00
_cell.angle_gamma   90.00
#
_symmetry.space_group_name_H-M   'P 1'
#
loop_
_entity.id
_entity.type
_entity.pdbx_description
1 polymer ?
#
loop_
_entity_poly.entity_id
_entity_poly.type
_entity_poly.pdbx_seq_one_letter_code
_entity_poly.pdbx_strand_id
1 'polypeptide(L)'
;MVNRIVLDVDAAGSLSMSVDGAAVEACGELRPPLEPNSLRDLRWYLEDYLRAPFAVFEDRGAAISRRLTEWGHRLFGDVLDRAPVRQVYDRVRDGAAEVVIRSTAPEWLALPWELLFDPRDDAPLVLTGFGIARSPRTDTEPRTLRVAARRLRVLMVICRPEGT
;
A
#
# COMPACT_ATOMS: atom_id res chain seq x y z
N MET A 1 13.54 -4.41 16.49
CA MET A 1 12.93 -3.11 16.13
C MET A 1 12.60 -3.21 14.65
N VAL A 2 11.38 -2.92 14.23
CA VAL A 2 10.99 -2.96 12.81
C VAL A 2 11.30 -1.60 12.21
N ASN A 3 12.07 -1.55 11.12
CA ASN A 3 12.36 -0.29 10.45
C ASN A 3 11.11 0.20 9.72
N ARG A 4 10.70 1.43 9.97
CA ARG A 4 9.47 2.00 9.41
C ARG A 4 9.78 3.13 8.43
N ILE A 5 9.46 2.91 7.15
CA ILE A 5 9.49 3.94 6.11
C ILE A 5 8.10 4.57 6.06
N VAL A 6 7.99 5.84 6.40
CA VAL A 6 6.73 6.57 6.37
C VAL A 6 6.70 7.48 5.16
N LEU A 7 5.73 7.26 4.27
CA LEU A 7 5.48 8.05 3.08
C LEU A 7 4.24 8.91 3.32
N ASP A 8 4.41 10.22 3.40
CA ASP A 8 3.32 11.19 3.47
C ASP A 8 3.02 11.75 2.09
N VAL A 9 1.77 11.61 1.66
CA VAL A 9 1.25 12.21 0.43
C VAL A 9 0.16 13.21 0.82
N ASP A 10 0.33 14.48 0.50
CA ASP A 10 -0.71 15.48 0.72
C ASP A 10 -1.84 15.38 -0.33
N ALA A 11 -2.88 16.21 -0.20
CA ALA A 11 -4.00 16.21 -1.14
C ALA A 11 -3.59 16.62 -2.58
N ALA A 12 -2.52 17.39 -2.76
CA ALA A 12 -2.01 17.79 -4.07
C ALA A 12 -1.09 16.72 -4.70
N GLY A 13 -0.69 15.71 -3.93
CA GLY A 13 0.24 14.67 -4.36
C GLY A 13 1.69 14.95 -3.97
N SER A 14 2.00 15.97 -3.17
CA SER A 14 3.37 16.18 -2.69
C SER A 14 3.76 15.02 -1.77
N LEU A 15 4.83 14.32 -2.15
CA LEU A 15 5.38 13.17 -1.45
C LEU A 15 6.53 13.62 -0.54
N SER A 16 6.48 13.18 0.71
CA SER A 16 7.60 13.30 1.66
C SER A 16 7.80 11.99 2.41
N MET A 17 9.02 11.79 2.92
CA MET A 17 9.40 10.56 3.62
C MET A 17 9.99 10.88 4.99
N SER A 18 9.75 10.01 5.97
CA SER A 18 10.56 9.92 7.19
C SER A 18 10.84 8.46 7.56
N VAL A 19 11.89 8.22 8.34
CA VAL A 19 12.29 6.87 8.78
C VAL A 19 12.35 6.83 10.29
N ASP A 20 11.63 5.91 10.93
CA ASP A 20 11.65 5.72 12.40
C ASP A 20 11.47 7.02 13.21
N GLY A 21 10.67 7.97 12.68
CA GLY A 21 10.42 9.27 13.32
C GLY A 21 11.54 10.32 13.13
N ALA A 22 12.51 10.06 12.26
CA ALA A 22 13.53 11.02 11.85
C ALA A 22 12.95 12.20 11.04
N ALA A 23 13.84 13.10 10.61
CA ALA A 23 13.49 14.27 9.82
C ALA A 23 12.70 13.89 8.55
N VAL A 24 11.74 14.75 8.20
CA VAL A 24 10.93 14.60 6.98
C VAL A 24 11.70 15.19 5.80
N GLU A 25 11.80 14.41 4.72
CA GLU A 25 12.48 14.79 3.48
C GLU A 25 11.48 14.84 2.32
N ALA A 26 11.49 15.94 1.57
CA ALA A 26 10.66 16.07 0.36
C ALA A 26 11.17 15.16 -0.75
N CYS A 27 10.26 14.41 -1.38
CA CYS A 27 10.57 13.38 -2.39
C CYS A 27 9.95 13.69 -3.77
N GLY A 28 9.36 14.87 -3.93
CA GLY A 28 8.74 15.34 -5.18
C GLY A 28 7.22 15.14 -5.21
N GLU A 29 6.65 15.03 -6.40
CA GLU A 29 5.21 14.89 -6.60
C GLU A 29 4.85 13.49 -7.07
N LEU A 30 3.83 12.91 -6.45
CA LEU A 30 3.18 11.68 -6.84
C LEU A 30 2.00 12.01 -7.75
N ARG A 31 1.96 11.38 -8.92
CA ARG A 31 0.77 11.34 -9.78
C ARG A 31 -0.01 10.06 -9.47
N PRO A 32 -1.33 10.02 -9.67
CA PRO A 32 -2.10 8.79 -9.50
C PRO A 32 -1.45 7.64 -10.29
N PRO A 33 -0.84 6.65 -9.61
CA PRO A 33 0.01 5.65 -10.27
C PRO A 33 -0.83 4.64 -11.07
N LEU A 34 -2.12 4.55 -10.74
CA LEU A 34 -3.10 3.71 -11.42
C LEU A 34 -4.29 4.55 -11.89
N GLU A 35 -4.64 4.36 -13.16
CA GLU A 35 -5.80 5.01 -13.75
C GLU A 35 -7.12 4.42 -13.24
N PRO A 36 -8.23 5.17 -13.30
CA PRO A 36 -9.55 4.69 -12.85
C PRO A 36 -10.01 3.39 -13.51
N ASN A 37 -9.69 3.18 -14.79
CA ASN A 37 -9.98 1.91 -15.47
C ASN A 37 -9.17 0.74 -14.88
N SER A 38 -7.90 0.97 -14.54
CA SER A 38 -7.06 -0.04 -13.91
C SER A 38 -7.60 -0.44 -12.53
N LEU A 39 -8.08 0.53 -11.75
CA LEU A 39 -8.73 0.25 -10.46
C LEU A 39 -10.05 -0.51 -10.61
N ARG A 40 -10.85 -0.20 -11.65
CA ARG A 40 -12.06 -0.97 -11.98
C ARG A 40 -11.74 -2.41 -12.37
N ASP A 41 -10.71 -2.62 -13.18
CA ASP A 41 -10.25 -3.95 -13.57
C ASP A 41 -9.74 -4.74 -12.36
N LEU A 42 -8.96 -4.10 -11.49
CA LEU A 42 -8.48 -4.72 -10.26
C LEU A 42 -9.65 -5.15 -9.36
N ARG A 43 -10.63 -4.27 -9.13
CA ARG A 43 -11.84 -4.60 -8.36
C ARG A 43 -12.56 -5.79 -8.97
N TRP A 44 -12.82 -5.75 -10.28
CA TRP A 44 -13.48 -6.86 -10.97
C TRP A 44 -12.71 -8.18 -10.80
N TYR A 45 -11.38 -8.14 -10.90
CA TYR A 45 -10.55 -9.33 -10.73
C TYR A 45 -10.57 -9.88 -9.30
N LEU A 46 -10.58 -9.01 -8.28
CA LEU A 46 -10.57 -9.43 -6.88
C LEU A 46 -11.96 -9.78 -6.34
N GLU A 47 -13.03 -9.21 -6.89
CA GLU A 47 -14.39 -9.35 -6.35
C GLU A 47 -15.30 -10.19 -7.24
N ASP A 48 -15.34 -9.91 -8.55
CA ASP A 48 -16.27 -10.55 -9.48
C ASP A 48 -15.69 -11.86 -10.05
N TYR A 49 -14.43 -11.83 -10.52
CA TYR A 49 -13.80 -12.97 -11.17
C TYR A 49 -13.71 -14.19 -10.25
N LEU A 50 -13.45 -13.98 -8.95
CA LEU A 50 -13.40 -15.05 -7.96
C LEU A 50 -14.72 -15.81 -7.79
N ARG A 51 -15.86 -15.23 -8.21
CA ARG A 51 -17.17 -15.89 -8.13
C ARG A 51 -17.38 -16.91 -9.25
N ALA A 52 -16.79 -16.69 -10.42
CA ALA A 52 -16.92 -17.56 -11.58
C ALA A 52 -15.67 -17.47 -12.48
N PRO A 53 -14.53 -18.06 -12.07
CA PRO A 53 -13.24 -17.91 -12.76
C PRO A 53 -13.11 -18.90 -13.94
N PHE A 54 -14.11 -18.95 -14.82
CA PHE A 54 -14.18 -19.91 -15.93
C PHE A 54 -14.99 -19.36 -17.11
N ALA A 55 -15.00 -20.13 -18.20
CA ALA A 55 -15.69 -19.81 -19.44
C ALA A 55 -15.23 -18.43 -19.99
N VAL A 56 -16.18 -17.57 -20.36
CA VAL A 56 -15.90 -16.28 -21.02
C VAL A 56 -15.07 -15.30 -20.19
N PHE A 57 -14.87 -15.58 -18.88
CA PHE A 57 -14.11 -14.71 -17.99
C PHE A 57 -12.63 -15.12 -17.84
N GLU A 58 -12.24 -16.31 -18.27
CA GLU A 58 -10.86 -16.83 -18.11
C GLU A 58 -9.82 -15.92 -18.76
N ASP A 59 -10.05 -15.54 -20.03
CA ASP A 59 -9.16 -14.66 -20.78
C ASP A 59 -9.00 -13.28 -20.12
N ARG A 60 -10.12 -12.73 -19.61
CA ARG A 60 -10.11 -11.43 -18.91
C ARG A 60 -9.36 -11.53 -17.58
N GLY A 61 -9.59 -12.59 -16.81
CA GLY A 61 -8.91 -12.85 -15.56
C GLY A 61 -7.40 -12.98 -15.76
N ALA A 62 -6.97 -13.80 -16.72
CA ALA A 62 -5.57 -13.97 -17.07
C ALA A 62 -4.91 -12.67 -17.58
N ALA A 63 -5.65 -11.85 -18.34
CA ALA A 63 -5.16 -10.53 -18.76
C ALA A 63 -4.94 -9.58 -17.57
N ILE A 64 -5.87 -9.51 -16.62
CA ILE A 64 -5.72 -8.64 -15.44
C ILE A 64 -4.67 -9.17 -14.48
N SER A 65 -4.59 -10.49 -14.27
CA SER A 65 -3.56 -11.11 -13.43
C SER A 65 -2.14 -10.71 -13.87
N ARG A 66 -1.88 -10.67 -15.20
CA ARG A 66 -0.57 -10.24 -15.73
C ARG A 66 -0.28 -8.77 -15.45
N ARG A 67 -1.31 -7.92 -15.42
CA ARG A 67 -1.17 -6.48 -15.14
C ARG A 67 -0.87 -6.18 -13.67
N LEU A 68 -1.13 -7.11 -12.74
CA LEU A 68 -0.83 -6.91 -11.32
C LEU A 68 0.66 -6.60 -11.09
N THR A 69 1.55 -7.35 -11.74
CA THR A 69 3.00 -7.13 -11.66
C THR A 69 3.39 -5.79 -12.30
N GLU A 70 2.81 -5.45 -13.46
CA GLU A 70 3.07 -4.15 -14.13
C GLU A 70 2.63 -2.96 -13.27
N TRP A 71 1.48 -3.09 -12.61
CA TRP A 71 0.98 -2.10 -11.65
C TRP A 71 1.88 -1.99 -10.43
N GLY A 72 2.35 -3.13 -9.93
CA GLY A 72 3.28 -3.19 -8.81
C GLY A 72 4.62 -2.53 -9.07
N HIS A 73 5.23 -2.80 -10.23
CA HIS A 73 6.46 -2.16 -10.66
C HIS A 73 6.29 -0.64 -10.81
N ARG A 74 5.16 -0.20 -11.38
CA ARG A 74 4.86 1.24 -11.49
C ARG A 74 4.72 1.90 -10.14
N LEU A 75 3.95 1.31 -9.23
CA LEU A 75 3.81 1.78 -7.85
C LEU A 75 5.18 1.88 -7.17
N PHE A 76 6.01 0.85 -7.29
CA PHE A 76 7.36 0.84 -6.70
C PHE A 76 8.22 1.96 -7.28
N GLY A 77 8.23 2.12 -8.61
CA GLY A 77 8.94 3.19 -9.30
C GLY A 77 8.50 4.60 -8.86
N ASP A 78 7.20 4.77 -8.61
CA ASP A 78 6.62 6.06 -8.25
C ASP A 78 6.83 6.47 -6.79
N VAL A 79 7.16 5.53 -5.89
CA VAL A 79 7.34 5.87 -4.46
C VAL A 79 8.66 5.42 -3.86
N LEU A 80 9.14 4.20 -4.15
CA LEU A 80 10.31 3.61 -3.50
C LEU A 80 11.58 3.72 -4.35
N ASP A 81 11.45 3.82 -5.68
CA ASP A 81 12.59 4.01 -6.59
C ASP A 81 12.97 5.49 -6.83
N ARG A 82 12.67 6.34 -5.85
CA ARG A 82 12.97 7.78 -5.92
C ARG A 82 13.99 8.14 -4.85
N ALA A 83 14.97 8.98 -5.17
CA ALA A 83 15.82 9.56 -4.13
C ALA A 83 15.00 10.58 -3.31
N PRO A 84 15.14 10.63 -1.97
CA PRO A 84 16.03 9.83 -1.11
C PRO A 84 15.48 8.46 -0.69
N VAL A 85 14.21 8.16 -0.95
CA VAL A 85 13.50 6.93 -0.53
C VAL A 85 14.24 5.64 -0.90
N ARG A 86 14.77 5.56 -2.11
CA ARG A 86 15.51 4.40 -2.63
C ARG A 86 16.69 4.01 -1.73
N GLN A 87 17.41 4.98 -1.19
CA GLN A 87 18.58 4.74 -0.32
C GLN A 87 18.17 4.21 1.05
N VAL A 88 17.00 4.59 1.54
CA VAL A 88 16.44 4.02 2.78
C VAL A 88 15.97 2.60 2.51
N TYR A 89 15.20 2.41 1.45
CA TYR A 89 14.67 1.11 1.05
C TYR A 89 15.80 0.08 0.88
N ASP A 90 16.85 0.42 0.13
CA ASP A 90 17.97 -0.49 -0.11
C ASP A 90 18.71 -0.91 1.17
N ARG A 91 18.67 -0.10 2.25
CA ARG A 91 19.26 -0.46 3.55
C ARG A 91 18.43 -1.47 4.34
N VAL A 92 17.13 -1.57 4.05
CA VAL A 92 16.18 -2.40 4.83
C VAL A 92 15.60 -3.57 4.04
N ARG A 93 15.84 -3.62 2.71
CA ARG A 93 15.22 -4.59 1.80
C ARG A 93 15.48 -6.06 2.14
N ASP A 94 16.62 -6.38 2.72
CA ASP A 94 16.99 -7.76 3.08
C ASP A 94 16.50 -8.17 4.48
N GLY A 95 15.71 -7.31 5.13
CA GLY A 95 15.16 -7.53 6.46
C GLY A 95 13.65 -7.27 6.55
N ALA A 96 13.12 -7.35 7.76
CA ALA A 96 11.73 -7.00 8.02
C ALA A 96 11.58 -5.49 8.23
N ALA A 97 10.74 -4.86 7.41
CA ALA A 97 10.42 -3.44 7.49
C ALA A 97 8.93 -3.21 7.25
N GLU A 98 8.46 -2.00 7.57
CA GLU A 98 7.09 -1.58 7.33
C GLU A 98 7.07 -0.31 6.49
N VAL A 99 6.30 -0.30 5.41
CA VAL A 99 5.99 0.91 4.65
C VAL A 99 4.63 1.42 5.11
N VAL A 100 4.60 2.65 5.63
CA VAL A 100 3.39 3.30 6.11
C VAL A 100 3.04 4.44 5.17
N ILE A 101 1.91 4.32 4.49
CA ILE A 101 1.37 5.38 3.65
C ILE A 101 0.43 6.24 4.49
N ARG A 102 0.71 7.54 4.52
CA ARG A 102 -0.09 8.54 5.23
C ARG A 102 -0.63 9.57 4.25
N SER A 103 -1.90 9.91 4.40
CA SER A 103 -2.51 11.00 3.66
C SER A 103 -3.76 11.51 4.37
N THR A 104 -4.10 12.78 4.15
CA THR A 104 -5.43 13.31 4.47
C THR A 104 -6.44 13.04 3.36
N ALA A 105 -5.98 12.69 2.15
CA ALA A 105 -6.81 12.43 0.99
C ALA A 105 -7.08 10.91 0.86
N PRO A 106 -8.35 10.47 0.92
CA PRO A 106 -8.71 9.06 0.88
C PRO A 106 -8.33 8.38 -0.44
N GLU A 107 -8.28 9.11 -1.55
CA GLU A 107 -7.89 8.61 -2.87
C GLU A 107 -6.46 8.06 -2.90
N TRP A 108 -5.53 8.67 -2.15
CA TRP A 108 -4.16 8.17 -2.02
C TRP A 108 -4.11 6.91 -1.15
N LEU A 109 -4.92 6.85 -0.09
CA LEU A 109 -5.00 5.67 0.78
C LEU A 109 -5.71 4.49 0.12
N ALA A 110 -6.61 4.76 -0.83
CA ALA A 110 -7.38 3.74 -1.56
C ALA A 110 -6.56 3.01 -2.64
N LEU A 111 -5.37 3.50 -2.97
CA LEU A 111 -4.49 2.81 -3.92
C LEU A 111 -4.06 1.43 -3.38
N PRO A 112 -3.86 0.43 -4.26
CA PRO A 112 -3.54 -0.94 -3.87
C PRO A 112 -2.06 -1.08 -3.53
N TRP A 113 -1.64 -0.44 -2.44
CA TRP A 113 -0.24 -0.42 -1.97
C TRP A 113 0.36 -1.82 -1.73
N GLU A 114 -0.45 -2.86 -1.53
CA GLU A 114 0.02 -4.25 -1.41
C GLU A 114 0.62 -4.77 -2.73
N LEU A 115 0.31 -4.14 -3.87
CA LEU A 115 0.93 -4.48 -5.15
C LEU A 115 2.37 -3.99 -5.27
N LEU A 116 2.90 -3.17 -4.34
CA LEU A 116 4.30 -2.71 -4.40
C LEU A 116 5.23 -3.89 -4.67
N PHE A 117 5.95 -3.80 -5.79
CA PHE A 117 6.76 -4.90 -6.31
C PHE A 117 8.12 -4.32 -6.71
N ASP A 118 9.18 -4.72 -6.02
CA ASP A 118 10.55 -4.40 -6.42
C ASP A 118 10.93 -5.26 -7.64
N PRO A 119 11.25 -4.66 -8.81
CA PRO A 119 11.60 -5.42 -10.01
C PRO A 119 12.81 -6.36 -9.86
N ARG A 120 13.56 -6.27 -8.75
CA ARG A 120 14.68 -7.14 -8.41
C ARG A 120 14.28 -8.44 -7.70
N ASP A 121 13.02 -8.55 -7.28
CA ASP A 121 12.49 -9.69 -6.55
C ASP A 121 11.49 -10.48 -7.42
N ASP A 122 11.08 -11.67 -6.96
CA ASP A 122 10.11 -12.53 -7.66
C ASP A 122 8.67 -12.40 -7.12
N ALA A 123 8.45 -11.54 -6.11
CA ALA A 123 7.16 -11.38 -5.44
C ALA A 123 6.93 -9.93 -4.94
N PRO A 124 5.66 -9.51 -4.77
CA PRO A 124 5.34 -8.25 -4.10
C PRO A 124 5.91 -8.16 -2.68
N LEU A 125 6.19 -6.94 -2.21
CA LEU A 125 6.84 -6.69 -0.91
C LEU A 125 6.10 -7.34 0.26
N VAL A 126 4.77 -7.34 0.23
CA VAL A 126 3.95 -7.98 1.29
C VAL A 126 4.22 -9.48 1.46
N LEU A 127 4.82 -10.13 0.46
CA LEU A 127 5.19 -11.54 0.49
C LEU A 127 6.68 -11.76 0.80
N THR A 128 7.48 -10.70 0.90
CA THR A 128 8.93 -10.77 1.18
C THR A 128 9.29 -10.43 2.63
N GLY A 129 8.29 -10.21 3.49
CA GLY A 129 8.47 -9.87 4.91
C GLY A 129 8.24 -8.39 5.23
N PHE A 130 7.86 -7.58 4.23
CA PHE A 130 7.43 -6.21 4.47
C PHE A 130 5.97 -6.15 4.95
N GLY A 131 5.72 -5.28 5.93
CA GLY A 131 4.38 -4.83 6.27
C GLY A 131 3.99 -3.61 5.43
N ILE A 132 2.74 -3.56 4.98
CA ILE A 132 2.13 -2.36 4.38
C ILE A 132 1.03 -1.87 5.31
N ALA A 133 1.10 -0.61 5.71
CA ALA A 133 0.07 0.04 6.51
C ALA A 133 -0.38 1.35 5.86
N ARG A 134 -1.64 1.71 6.10
CA ARG A 134 -2.26 2.95 5.66
C ARG A 134 -2.80 3.67 6.88
N SER A 135 -2.54 4.95 7.00
CA SER A 135 -3.07 5.76 8.08
C SER A 135 -3.57 7.09 7.53
N PRO A 136 -4.81 7.49 7.85
CA PRO A 136 -5.17 8.90 7.76
C PRO A 136 -4.13 9.72 8.52
N ARG A 137 -3.68 10.81 7.92
CA ARG A 137 -2.86 11.78 8.64
C ARG A 137 -3.79 12.53 9.58
N THR A 138 -3.61 12.30 10.88
CA THR A 138 -4.33 13.02 11.92
C THR A 138 -3.37 13.98 12.61
N ASP A 139 -3.79 15.22 12.87
CA ASP A 139 -3.00 16.17 13.66
C ASP A 139 -2.92 15.77 15.15
N THR A 140 -3.61 14.70 15.54
CA THR A 140 -3.56 14.17 16.90
C THR A 140 -2.47 13.11 16.99
N GLU A 141 -1.53 13.27 17.93
CA GLU A 141 -0.56 12.23 18.22
C GLU A 141 -1.26 10.91 18.61
N PRO A 142 -0.79 9.76 18.09
CA PRO A 142 -1.34 8.48 18.46
C PRO A 142 -1.16 8.25 19.96
N ARG A 143 -2.28 8.23 20.70
CA ARG A 143 -2.26 7.94 22.13
C ARG A 143 -2.04 6.45 22.33
N THR A 144 -0.90 6.10 22.91
CA THR A 144 -0.67 4.72 23.39
C THR A 144 -1.54 4.48 24.63
N LEU A 145 -2.56 3.65 24.49
CA LEU A 145 -3.41 3.24 25.60
C LEU A 145 -2.74 2.08 26.34
N ARG A 146 -2.43 2.26 27.62
CA ARG A 146 -2.01 1.14 28.47
C ARG A 146 -3.22 0.29 28.81
N VAL A 147 -3.31 -0.89 28.22
CA VAL A 147 -4.37 -1.84 28.51
C VAL A 147 -3.92 -2.75 29.65
N ALA A 148 -4.60 -2.68 30.80
CA ALA A 148 -4.30 -3.53 31.96
C ALA A 148 -4.68 -5.01 31.74
N ALA A 149 -5.52 -5.29 30.73
CA ALA A 149 -6.00 -6.63 30.45
C ALA A 149 -4.91 -7.49 29.77
N ARG A 150 -4.69 -8.70 30.30
CA ARG A 150 -3.76 -9.69 29.74
C ARG A 150 -4.29 -10.42 28.49
N ARG A 151 -5.46 -10.01 27.96
CA ARG A 151 -6.13 -10.63 26.81
C ARG A 151 -6.66 -9.54 25.87
N LEU A 152 -6.32 -9.65 24.59
CA LEU A 152 -6.87 -8.81 23.52
C LEU A 152 -8.28 -9.32 23.18
N ARG A 153 -9.30 -8.48 23.32
CA ARG A 153 -10.67 -8.77 22.86
C ARG A 153 -10.90 -7.96 21.59
N VAL A 154 -10.94 -8.64 20.44
CA VAL A 154 -11.13 -8.00 19.14
C VAL A 154 -12.61 -8.01 18.80
N LEU A 155 -13.21 -6.84 18.58
CA LEU A 155 -14.51 -6.70 17.95
C LEU A 155 -14.29 -6.31 16.48
N MET A 156 -14.64 -7.20 15.57
CA MET A 156 -14.62 -6.90 14.13
C MET A 156 -15.98 -6.34 13.73
N VAL A 157 -16.00 -5.10 13.24
CA VAL A 157 -17.17 -4.49 12.61
C VAL A 157 -16.82 -4.26 11.15
N ILE A 158 -17.60 -4.84 10.24
CA ILE A 158 -17.46 -4.64 8.80
C ILE A 158 -18.68 -3.88 8.28
N CYS A 159 -18.46 -2.84 7.50
CA CYS A 159 -19.53 -2.20 6.76
C CYS A 159 -19.92 -3.13 5.60
N ARG A 160 -21.15 -3.64 5.60
CA ARG A 160 -21.77 -4.29 4.44
C ARG A 160 -22.81 -3.35 3.83
N PRO A 161 -22.40 -2.41 2.95
CA PRO A 161 -23.33 -1.43 2.40
C PRO A 161 -24.49 -2.07 1.62
N GLU A 162 -24.31 -3.28 1.09
CA GLU A 162 -25.38 -4.03 0.39
C GLU A 162 -26.10 -5.09 1.25
N GLY A 163 -25.70 -5.27 2.52
CA GLY A 163 -26.45 -6.08 3.49
C GLY A 163 -26.42 -7.60 3.34
N THR A 164 -25.78 -8.18 2.31
CA THR A 164 -25.61 -9.64 2.15
C THR A 164 -24.21 -10.16 2.40
#